data_AF-A0A1S1Y6I0-F1
#
_entry.id   AF-A0A1S1Y6I0-F1
#
_cell.length_a   1.000
_cell.length_b   1.000
_cell.length_c   1.000
_cell.angle_alpha   90.00
_cell.angle_beta   90.00
_cell.angle_gamma   90.00
#
_symmetry.space_group_name_H-M   'P 1'
#
loop_
_entity.id
_entity.type
_entity.pdbx_description
1 polymer ?
#
loop_
_entity_poly.entity_id
_entity_poly.type
_entity_poly.pdbx_seq_one_letter_code
_entity_poly.pdbx_strand_id
1 'polypeptide(L)'
;MISAYTNLGGKPKYPFYFLEDYYDADRIKQWLDSHEWSKSCTHADDIDNKIMNIGCLLQYQRDAWNDDRARAAVNYLQSYLLSRINKQTGMWGHFDTNNPDQLSRVVQFAYHLFPLFFYDGIQIQHHALVVEHVLATQNKLGGFGVQINSSACEDMDSIDILIRFSPFTKNHKKEIDIRLYKSLNWILCNQVDDGGFVFRLYERFTYGHSQMSSKPNEGSMLSTWFRVLSIAYLDKHFETPHNFVINRCPGYEF
;
A
#
# COMPACT_ATOMS: atom_id res chain seq x y z
N MET A 1 -13.82 -1.49 -0.54
CA MET A 1 -15.26 -1.14 -0.34
C MET A 1 -15.50 0.35 -0.59
N ILE A 2 -14.83 1.27 0.11
CA ILE A 2 -15.01 2.72 -0.09
C ILE A 2 -14.59 3.20 -1.49
N SER A 3 -13.57 2.59 -2.09
CA SER A 3 -13.17 2.83 -3.48
C SER A 3 -14.29 2.48 -4.46
N ALA A 4 -15.01 1.38 -4.25
CA ALA A 4 -16.14 0.99 -5.10
C ALA A 4 -17.29 2.00 -5.03
N TYR A 5 -17.65 2.47 -3.83
CA TYR A 5 -18.65 3.53 -3.67
C TYR A 5 -18.24 4.81 -4.41
N THR A 6 -17.00 5.24 -4.20
CA THR A 6 -16.45 6.46 -4.83
C THR A 6 -16.51 6.36 -6.36
N ASN A 7 -16.06 5.24 -6.93
CA ASN A 7 -16.08 5.00 -8.37
C ASN A 7 -17.47 4.94 -8.98
N LEU A 8 -18.43 4.39 -8.25
CA LEU A 8 -19.83 4.32 -8.69
C LEU A 8 -20.60 5.63 -8.44
N GLY A 9 -19.94 6.70 -7.97
CA GLY A 9 -20.58 7.97 -7.63
C GLY A 9 -21.54 7.88 -6.44
N GLY A 10 -21.39 6.83 -5.62
CA GLY A 10 -22.25 6.52 -4.50
C GLY A 10 -21.62 6.82 -3.14
N LYS A 11 -22.45 6.72 -2.10
CA LYS A 11 -22.04 6.73 -0.69
C LYS A 11 -22.80 5.62 0.03
N PRO A 12 -22.22 4.95 1.05
CA PRO A 12 -22.98 4.06 1.91
C PRO A 12 -24.23 4.77 2.49
N LYS A 13 -25.32 4.01 2.65
CA LYS A 13 -26.59 4.54 3.20
C LYS A 13 -26.42 5.10 4.62
N TYR A 14 -25.52 4.53 5.40
CA TYR A 14 -25.28 4.90 6.79
C TYR A 14 -23.78 5.15 7.04
N PRO A 15 -23.43 6.01 8.01
CA PRO A 15 -22.07 6.15 8.54
C PRO A 15 -21.50 4.83 9.04
N PHE A 16 -20.18 4.77 9.16
CA PHE A 16 -19.49 3.62 9.76
C PHE A 16 -19.50 3.71 11.29
N TYR A 17 -20.61 3.32 11.93
CA TYR A 17 -20.76 3.43 13.39
C TYR A 17 -19.71 2.68 14.22
N PHE A 18 -19.12 1.61 13.69
CA PHE A 18 -18.02 0.91 14.38
C PHE A 18 -16.75 1.77 14.53
N LEU A 19 -16.64 2.89 13.81
CA LEU A 19 -15.53 3.83 13.97
C LEU A 19 -15.63 4.66 15.26
N GLU A 20 -16.78 4.67 15.94
CA GLU A 20 -16.95 5.43 17.18
C GLU A 20 -15.95 4.99 18.27
N ASP A 21 -15.55 3.71 18.28
CA ASP A 21 -14.52 3.21 19.19
C ASP A 21 -13.12 3.79 18.92
N TYR A 22 -12.91 4.35 17.73
CA TYR A 22 -11.66 4.95 17.27
C TYR A 22 -11.72 6.49 17.24
N TYR A 23 -12.77 7.12 17.78
CA TYR A 23 -12.82 8.58 17.89
C TYR A 23 -12.02 9.11 19.08
N ASP A 24 -11.80 8.26 20.07
CA ASP A 24 -11.04 8.59 21.27
C ASP A 24 -9.53 8.42 21.02
N ALA A 25 -8.79 9.52 21.14
CA ALA A 25 -7.34 9.55 20.96
C ALA A 25 -6.60 8.64 21.97
N ASP A 26 -7.09 8.52 23.22
CA ASP A 26 -6.48 7.66 24.22
C ASP A 26 -6.67 6.17 23.86
N ARG A 27 -7.83 5.81 23.28
CA ARG A 27 -8.05 4.46 22.77
C ARG A 27 -7.17 4.14 21.58
N ILE A 28 -7.07 5.05 20.61
CA ILE A 28 -6.13 4.87 19.49
C ILE A 28 -4.71 4.72 20.02
N LYS A 29 -4.30 5.56 20.99
CA LYS A 29 -2.98 5.49 21.62
C LYS A 29 -2.73 4.12 22.25
N GLN A 30 -3.64 3.64 23.08
CA GLN A 30 -3.51 2.36 23.76
C GLN A 30 -3.41 1.20 22.77
N TRP A 31 -4.21 1.24 21.71
CA TRP A 31 -4.15 0.25 20.63
C TRP A 31 -2.82 0.29 19.89
N LEU A 32 -2.30 1.47 19.52
CA LEU A 32 -1.03 1.58 18.82
C LEU A 32 0.17 1.26 19.72
N ASP A 33 0.11 1.61 21.01
CA ASP A 33 1.15 1.30 21.99
C ASP A 33 1.18 -0.20 22.36
N SER A 34 0.14 -0.97 22.02
CA SER A 34 0.18 -2.44 22.18
C SER A 34 1.11 -3.12 21.17
N HIS A 35 1.60 -2.38 20.17
CA HIS A 35 2.58 -2.86 19.20
C HIS A 35 3.99 -2.40 19.54
N GLU A 36 4.95 -3.32 19.45
CA GLU A 36 6.36 -3.01 19.70
C GLU A 36 7.05 -2.41 18.45
N TRP A 37 6.93 -1.08 18.30
CA TRP A 37 7.51 -0.30 17.19
C TRP A 37 9.05 -0.35 17.07
N SER A 38 9.76 -0.85 18.09
CA SER A 38 11.22 -0.96 18.09
C SER A 38 11.74 -2.29 17.53
N LYS A 39 10.86 -3.26 17.26
CA LYS A 39 11.23 -4.57 16.70
C LYS A 39 11.05 -4.60 15.18
N SER A 40 11.51 -5.69 14.57
CA SER A 40 11.17 -5.99 13.17
C SER A 40 9.68 -6.24 13.01
N CYS A 41 9.12 -5.64 11.97
CA CYS A 41 7.76 -5.90 11.54
C CYS A 41 7.62 -7.39 11.19
N THR A 42 6.50 -8.00 11.61
CA THR A 42 6.17 -9.40 11.29
C THR A 42 4.74 -9.47 10.75
N HIS A 43 4.33 -10.63 10.23
CA HIS A 43 2.95 -10.87 9.80
C HIS A 43 2.02 -11.33 10.93
N ALA A 44 2.52 -11.52 12.16
CA ALA A 44 1.78 -12.20 13.22
C ALA A 44 0.47 -11.48 13.59
N ASP A 45 0.47 -10.15 13.63
CA ASP A 45 -0.68 -9.36 14.08
C ASP A 45 -1.35 -8.52 12.98
N ASP A 46 -0.72 -8.45 11.80
CA ASP A 46 -1.18 -7.69 10.63
C ASP A 46 -1.67 -6.27 10.97
N ILE A 47 -0.97 -5.63 11.92
CA ILE A 47 -1.42 -4.36 12.51
C ILE A 47 -1.41 -3.22 11.49
N ASP A 48 -0.48 -3.24 10.56
CA ASP A 48 -0.36 -2.28 9.46
C ASP A 48 -1.61 -2.29 8.57
N ASN A 49 -2.10 -3.47 8.19
CA ASN A 49 -3.37 -3.59 7.47
C ASN A 49 -4.56 -3.09 8.30
N LYS A 50 -4.59 -3.38 9.61
CA LYS A 50 -5.66 -2.88 10.50
C LYS A 50 -5.62 -1.35 10.61
N ILE A 51 -4.44 -0.77 10.78
CA ILE A 51 -4.21 0.68 10.83
C ILE A 51 -4.64 1.32 9.51
N MET A 52 -4.20 0.77 8.38
CA MET A 52 -4.61 1.25 7.06
C MET A 52 -6.13 1.26 6.91
N ASN A 53 -6.78 0.13 7.17
CA ASN A 53 -8.22 -0.02 6.99
C ASN A 53 -9.00 0.96 7.88
N ILE A 54 -8.69 1.03 9.18
CA ILE A 54 -9.35 1.96 10.10
C ILE A 54 -9.06 3.41 9.72
N GLY A 55 -7.81 3.76 9.44
CA GLY A 55 -7.41 5.12 9.07
C GLY A 55 -8.08 5.61 7.78
N CYS A 56 -8.14 4.77 6.74
CA CYS A 56 -8.81 5.09 5.48
C CYS A 56 -10.32 5.26 5.68
N LEU A 57 -10.94 4.42 6.53
CA LEU A 57 -12.36 4.54 6.85
C LEU A 57 -12.65 5.80 7.68
N LEU A 58 -11.77 6.19 8.61
CA LEU A 58 -11.87 7.46 9.33
C LEU A 58 -11.72 8.66 8.38
N GLN A 59 -10.78 8.63 7.44
CA GLN A 59 -10.65 9.65 6.39
C GLN A 59 -11.91 9.73 5.52
N TYR A 60 -12.48 8.58 5.15
CA TYR A 60 -13.73 8.55 4.39
C TYR A 60 -14.91 9.10 5.21
N GLN A 61 -15.01 8.72 6.49
CA GLN A 61 -16.06 9.21 7.41
C GLN A 61 -15.96 10.73 7.59
N ARG A 62 -14.74 11.25 7.77
CA ARG A 62 -14.43 12.68 7.82
C ARG A 62 -14.91 13.40 6.56
N ASP A 63 -14.62 12.87 5.38
CA ASP A 63 -14.88 13.56 4.11
C ASP A 63 -16.33 13.42 3.64
N ALA A 64 -16.92 12.21 3.73
CA ALA A 64 -18.23 11.90 3.19
C ALA A 64 -19.40 12.28 4.11
N TRP A 65 -19.12 12.51 5.40
CA TRP A 65 -20.11 12.97 6.40
C TRP A 65 -19.73 14.26 7.12
N ASN A 66 -18.57 14.88 6.82
CA ASN A 66 -18.07 16.05 7.55
C ASN A 66 -17.97 15.79 9.07
N ASP A 67 -17.58 14.57 9.47
CA ASP A 67 -17.50 14.20 10.89
C ASP A 67 -16.20 14.73 11.52
N ASP A 68 -16.31 15.77 12.36
CA ASP A 68 -15.17 16.37 13.04
C ASP A 68 -14.52 15.47 14.09
N ARG A 69 -15.24 14.47 14.60
CA ARG A 69 -14.64 13.47 15.51
C ARG A 69 -13.71 12.55 14.72
N ALA A 70 -14.13 12.13 13.53
CA ALA A 70 -13.27 11.39 12.62
C ALA A 70 -12.06 12.24 12.18
N ARG A 71 -12.25 13.55 11.95
CA ARG A 71 -11.14 14.49 11.68
C ARG A 71 -10.10 14.49 12.80
N ALA A 72 -10.54 14.64 14.05
CA ALA A 72 -9.67 14.65 15.22
C ALA A 72 -8.91 13.32 15.35
N ALA A 73 -9.59 12.20 15.15
CA ALA A 73 -9.00 10.87 15.18
C ALA A 73 -7.92 10.65 14.09
N VAL A 74 -8.20 11.06 12.84
CA VAL A 74 -7.22 11.00 11.74
C VAL A 74 -5.98 11.84 12.07
N ASN A 75 -6.17 13.08 12.53
CA ASN A 75 -5.06 13.97 12.88
C ASN A 75 -4.18 13.36 13.98
N TYR A 76 -4.80 12.77 15.01
CA TYR A 76 -4.09 12.08 16.07
C TYR A 76 -3.32 10.87 15.55
N LEU A 77 -3.98 9.99 14.77
CA LEU A 77 -3.38 8.79 14.19
C LEU A 77 -2.16 9.14 13.33
N GLN A 78 -2.30 10.10 12.42
CA GLN A 78 -1.20 10.57 11.56
C GLN A 78 -0.05 11.15 12.38
N SER A 79 -0.34 12.00 13.36
CA SER A 79 0.69 12.59 14.22
C SER A 79 1.45 11.53 15.03
N TYR A 80 0.73 10.55 15.58
CA TYR A 80 1.33 9.42 16.28
C TYR A 80 2.25 8.64 15.35
N LEU A 81 1.75 8.22 14.19
CA LEU A 81 2.53 7.41 13.24
C LEU A 81 3.77 8.15 12.72
N LEU A 82 3.68 9.45 12.43
CA LEU A 82 4.85 10.27 12.06
C LEU A 82 5.90 10.30 13.17
N SER A 83 5.48 10.38 14.44
CA SER A 83 6.40 10.36 15.58
C SER A 83 7.14 9.03 15.75
N ARG A 84 6.64 7.95 15.14
CA ARG A 84 7.21 6.59 15.18
C ARG A 84 8.11 6.27 13.99
N ILE A 85 8.29 7.18 13.03
CA ILE A 85 9.21 6.95 11.90
C ILE A 85 10.65 6.83 12.44
N ASN A 86 11.31 5.75 12.05
CA ASN A 86 12.72 5.52 12.28
C ASN A 86 13.53 6.40 11.31
N LYS A 87 14.27 7.39 11.86
CA LYS A 87 15.01 8.38 11.07
C LYS A 87 16.19 7.78 10.29
N GLN A 88 16.67 6.60 10.68
CA GLN A 88 17.76 5.90 10.01
C GLN A 88 17.30 5.16 8.75
N THR A 89 16.00 4.91 8.59
CA THR A 89 15.45 4.13 7.47
C THR A 89 14.32 4.85 6.72
N GLY A 90 13.70 5.85 7.35
CA GLY A 90 12.52 6.55 6.83
C GLY A 90 11.21 5.75 6.93
N MET A 91 11.22 4.58 7.58
CA MET A 91 10.07 3.69 7.73
C MET A 91 9.80 3.38 9.21
N TRP A 92 8.89 2.45 9.49
CA TRP A 92 8.55 2.01 10.85
C TRP A 92 9.27 0.70 11.21
N GLY A 93 9.61 0.52 12.49
CA GLY A 93 10.31 -0.68 12.95
C GLY A 93 11.83 -0.63 12.80
N HIS A 94 12.47 -1.73 13.21
CA HIS A 94 13.89 -1.99 13.04
C HIS A 94 14.10 -3.24 12.20
N PHE A 95 15.00 -3.22 11.22
CA PHE A 95 15.23 -4.36 10.33
C PHE A 95 16.69 -4.42 9.89
N ASP A 96 17.17 -5.64 9.60
CA ASP A 96 18.45 -5.86 8.94
C ASP A 96 18.29 -5.70 7.43
N THR A 97 18.97 -4.71 6.86
CA THR A 97 18.96 -4.43 5.42
C THR A 97 19.56 -5.56 4.58
N ASN A 98 20.38 -6.43 5.18
CA ASN A 98 20.95 -7.60 4.51
C ASN A 98 20.04 -8.83 4.57
N ASN A 99 18.92 -8.75 5.31
CA ASN A 99 17.93 -9.80 5.38
C ASN A 99 16.76 -9.48 4.42
N PRO A 100 16.62 -10.19 3.28
CA PRO A 100 15.60 -9.88 2.28
C PRO A 100 14.17 -9.99 2.80
N ASP A 101 13.90 -10.95 3.71
CA ASP A 101 12.58 -11.14 4.30
C ASP A 101 12.18 -9.95 5.19
N GLN A 102 13.11 -9.46 6.02
CA GLN A 102 12.85 -8.28 6.85
C GLN A 102 12.69 -7.02 6.01
N LEU A 103 13.56 -6.83 5.01
CA LEU A 103 13.49 -5.68 4.11
C LEU A 103 12.18 -5.66 3.30
N SER A 104 11.79 -6.79 2.72
CA SER A 104 10.51 -6.88 2.00
C SER A 104 9.33 -6.61 2.94
N ARG A 105 9.34 -7.19 4.16
CA ARG A 105 8.24 -7.02 5.11
C ARG A 105 8.08 -5.58 5.57
N VAL A 106 9.18 -4.86 5.82
CA VAL A 106 9.10 -3.45 6.25
C VAL A 106 8.62 -2.54 5.12
N VAL A 107 8.95 -2.84 3.86
CA VAL A 107 8.41 -2.11 2.69
C VAL A 107 6.89 -2.28 2.62
N GLN A 108 6.39 -3.51 2.74
CA GLN A 108 4.94 -3.78 2.81
C GLN A 108 4.29 -3.07 3.99
N PHE A 109 4.94 -3.10 5.17
CA PHE A 109 4.45 -2.40 6.36
C PHE A 109 4.32 -0.90 6.13
N ALA A 110 5.36 -0.29 5.56
CA ALA A 110 5.39 1.13 5.27
C ALA A 110 4.34 1.51 4.22
N TYR A 111 4.16 0.68 3.19
CA TYR A 111 3.12 0.87 2.18
C TYR A 111 1.73 0.94 2.81
N HIS A 112 1.37 0.08 3.76
CA HIS A 112 0.03 0.15 4.37
C HIS A 112 -0.18 1.44 5.18
N LEU A 113 0.89 2.12 5.64
CA LEU A 113 0.77 3.36 6.40
C LEU A 113 0.83 4.62 5.51
N PHE A 114 1.61 4.60 4.42
CA PHE A 114 1.81 5.76 3.57
C PHE A 114 0.54 6.39 2.96
N PRO A 115 -0.47 5.63 2.49
CA PRO A 115 -1.72 6.15 1.94
C PRO A 115 -2.45 7.10 2.90
N LEU A 116 -2.32 6.88 4.21
CA LEU A 116 -2.91 7.77 5.22
C LEU A 116 -2.34 9.20 5.12
N PHE A 117 -1.10 9.34 4.66
CA PHE A 117 -0.43 10.64 4.52
C PHE A 117 -0.58 11.19 3.11
N PHE A 118 -0.38 10.34 2.10
CA PHE A 118 -0.49 10.73 0.69
C PHE A 118 -1.86 11.29 0.35
N TYR A 119 -2.93 10.67 0.88
CA TYR A 119 -4.29 11.12 0.65
C TYR A 119 -4.52 12.56 1.14
N ASP A 120 -3.93 12.93 2.28
CA ASP A 120 -4.06 14.27 2.90
C ASP A 120 -2.93 15.24 2.48
N GLY A 121 -2.06 14.84 1.54
CA GLY A 121 -0.96 15.67 1.08
C GLY A 121 0.12 15.92 2.13
N ILE A 122 0.21 15.05 3.14
CA ILE A 122 1.21 15.17 4.21
C ILE A 122 2.55 14.62 3.70
N GLN A 123 3.58 15.47 3.74
CA GLN A 123 4.91 15.09 3.30
C GLN A 123 5.60 14.17 4.32
N ILE A 124 6.10 13.04 3.84
CA ILE A 124 6.93 12.12 4.60
C ILE A 124 8.40 12.54 4.51
N GLN A 125 9.09 12.57 5.65
CA GLN A 125 10.53 12.84 5.73
C GLN A 125 11.34 11.61 5.32
N HIS A 126 12.63 11.80 5.01
CA HIS A 126 13.55 10.69 4.72
C HIS A 126 13.18 9.83 3.48
N HIS A 127 12.38 10.35 2.55
CA HIS A 127 11.93 9.65 1.34
C HIS A 127 13.08 9.06 0.49
N ALA A 128 14.27 9.64 0.51
CA ALA A 128 15.44 9.08 -0.20
C ALA A 128 15.87 7.72 0.37
N LEU A 129 15.89 7.56 1.71
CA LEU A 129 16.21 6.30 2.37
C LEU A 129 15.14 5.24 2.08
N VAL A 130 13.86 5.65 2.10
CA VAL A 130 12.76 4.76 1.74
C VAL A 130 12.94 4.24 0.32
N VAL A 131 13.23 5.12 -0.64
CA VAL A 131 13.48 4.74 -2.03
C VAL A 131 14.64 3.74 -2.13
N GLU A 132 15.77 3.99 -1.48
CA GLU A 132 16.91 3.06 -1.50
C GLU A 132 16.51 1.65 -1.02
N HIS A 133 15.76 1.57 0.07
CA HIS A 133 15.26 0.30 0.61
C HIS A 133 14.28 -0.40 -0.33
N VAL A 134 13.37 0.33 -0.97
CA VAL A 134 12.40 -0.24 -1.92
C VAL A 134 13.09 -0.70 -3.20
N LEU A 135 14.04 0.06 -3.74
CA LEU A 135 14.79 -0.34 -4.93
C LEU A 135 15.57 -1.66 -4.68
N ALA A 136 16.06 -1.85 -3.46
CA ALA A 136 16.79 -3.05 -3.06
C ALA A 136 15.93 -4.32 -2.99
N THR A 137 14.59 -4.22 -2.96
CA THR A 137 13.71 -5.40 -2.99
C THR A 137 13.43 -5.91 -4.40
N GLN A 138 13.85 -5.21 -5.46
CA GLN A 138 13.56 -5.65 -6.83
C GLN A 138 14.43 -6.84 -7.25
N ASN A 139 13.78 -7.94 -7.62
CA ASN A 139 14.41 -9.15 -8.12
C ASN A 139 14.85 -9.02 -9.59
N LYS A 140 15.57 -10.06 -10.08
CA LYS A 140 16.12 -10.07 -11.44
C LYS A 140 15.07 -10.10 -12.55
N LEU A 141 13.83 -10.51 -12.30
CA LEU A 141 12.74 -10.53 -13.30
C LEU A 141 11.95 -9.22 -13.35
N GLY A 142 12.11 -8.33 -12.36
CA GLY A 142 11.43 -7.03 -12.31
C GLY A 142 10.36 -6.92 -11.24
N GLY A 143 10.01 -8.04 -10.61
CA GLY A 143 9.16 -8.07 -9.43
C GLY A 143 9.88 -7.59 -8.17
N PHE A 144 9.14 -7.23 -7.13
CA PHE A 144 9.60 -6.79 -5.83
C PHE A 144 9.28 -7.82 -4.75
N GLY A 145 10.18 -7.96 -3.79
CA GLY A 145 10.05 -8.92 -2.68
C GLY A 145 11.06 -10.04 -2.75
N VAL A 146 10.90 -11.03 -1.87
CA VAL A 146 11.92 -12.07 -1.65
C VAL A 146 11.93 -13.10 -2.78
N GLN A 147 10.75 -13.54 -3.18
CA GLN A 147 10.60 -14.60 -4.16
C GLN A 147 10.79 -14.08 -5.57
N ILE A 148 11.33 -14.93 -6.44
CA ILE A 148 11.57 -14.59 -7.85
C ILE A 148 10.27 -14.35 -8.62
N ASN A 149 9.21 -15.07 -8.25
CA ASN A 149 7.83 -14.90 -8.69
C ASN A 149 7.08 -14.03 -7.67
N SER A 150 7.44 -12.74 -7.59
CA SER A 150 6.86 -11.80 -6.61
C SER A 150 5.33 -11.77 -6.64
N SER A 151 4.74 -11.42 -5.50
CA SER A 151 3.29 -11.34 -5.38
C SER A 151 2.74 -10.05 -5.96
N ALA A 152 1.46 -10.09 -6.34
CA ALA A 152 0.73 -8.89 -6.75
C ALA A 152 0.73 -7.78 -5.68
N CYS A 153 0.73 -8.13 -4.38
CA CYS A 153 0.83 -7.15 -3.30
C CYS A 153 2.22 -6.52 -3.24
N GLU A 154 3.29 -7.32 -3.08
CA GLU A 154 4.66 -6.78 -2.95
C GLU A 154 5.04 -5.86 -4.12
N ASP A 155 4.58 -6.20 -5.33
CA ASP A 155 4.80 -5.40 -6.52
C ASP A 155 4.08 -4.05 -6.43
N MET A 156 2.78 -4.06 -6.11
CA MET A 156 2.00 -2.83 -5.95
C MET A 156 2.56 -1.94 -4.84
N ASP A 157 2.86 -2.52 -3.68
CA ASP A 157 3.36 -1.83 -2.49
C ASP A 157 4.62 -1.03 -2.84
N SER A 158 5.54 -1.67 -3.56
CA SER A 158 6.81 -1.07 -3.97
C SER A 158 6.63 -0.04 -5.08
N ILE A 159 5.78 -0.32 -6.07
CA ILE A 159 5.53 0.57 -7.21
C ILE A 159 4.91 1.90 -6.75
N ASP A 160 3.88 1.88 -5.90
CA ASP A 160 3.25 3.11 -5.41
C ASP A 160 4.25 3.96 -4.63
N ILE A 161 5.04 3.35 -3.72
CA ILE A 161 6.04 4.09 -2.96
C ILE A 161 7.05 4.77 -3.88
N LEU A 162 7.58 4.04 -4.87
CA LEU A 162 8.55 4.58 -5.82
C LEU A 162 7.97 5.74 -6.63
N ILE A 163 6.73 5.61 -7.12
CA ILE A 163 6.03 6.65 -7.88
C ILE A 163 5.80 7.89 -7.01
N ARG A 164 5.23 7.71 -5.81
CA ARG A 164 4.88 8.81 -4.88
C ARG A 164 6.11 9.57 -4.40
N PHE A 165 7.25 8.89 -4.22
CA PHE A 165 8.49 9.54 -3.79
C PHE A 165 9.41 10.00 -4.91
N SER A 166 9.18 9.58 -6.16
CA SER A 166 9.96 9.98 -7.34
C SER A 166 10.15 11.51 -7.46
N PRO A 167 9.11 12.36 -7.27
CA PRO A 167 9.25 13.81 -7.37
C PRO A 167 10.21 14.44 -6.34
N PHE A 168 10.42 13.75 -5.22
CA PHE A 168 11.23 14.24 -4.09
C PHE A 168 12.65 13.67 -4.08
N THR A 169 12.95 12.68 -4.92
CA THR A 169 14.23 11.95 -4.95
C THR A 169 14.95 12.11 -6.29
N LYS A 170 15.24 13.36 -6.69
CA LYS A 170 15.85 13.69 -8.00
C LYS A 170 17.08 12.85 -8.36
N ASN A 171 17.94 12.54 -7.38
CA ASN A 171 19.15 11.73 -7.59
C ASN A 171 18.84 10.26 -7.94
N HIS A 172 17.69 9.75 -7.51
CA HIS A 172 17.24 8.38 -7.78
C HIS A 172 16.27 8.30 -8.97
N LYS A 173 15.78 9.43 -9.51
CA LYS A 173 14.72 9.45 -10.55
C LYS A 173 15.00 8.50 -11.71
N LYS A 174 16.22 8.54 -12.27
CA LYS A 174 16.62 7.69 -13.39
C LYS A 174 16.59 6.20 -13.01
N GLU A 175 17.07 5.85 -11.82
CA GLU A 175 17.03 4.48 -11.36
C GLU A 175 15.59 4.03 -11.12
N ILE A 176 14.77 4.85 -10.45
CA ILE A 176 13.34 4.59 -10.24
C ILE A 176 12.66 4.27 -11.57
N ASP A 177 12.85 5.10 -12.59
CA ASP A 177 12.22 4.89 -13.90
C ASP A 177 12.64 3.57 -14.56
N ILE A 178 13.93 3.21 -14.47
CA ILE A 178 14.43 1.92 -14.97
C ILE A 178 13.77 0.75 -14.23
N ARG A 179 13.63 0.85 -12.91
CA ARG A 179 13.01 -0.20 -12.09
C ARG A 179 11.53 -0.32 -12.36
N LEU A 180 10.81 0.80 -12.46
CA LEU A 180 9.38 0.85 -12.78
C LEU A 180 9.09 0.32 -14.20
N TYR A 181 9.95 0.61 -15.18
CA TYR A 181 9.80 0.04 -16.52
C TYR A 181 10.01 -1.48 -16.50
N LYS A 182 10.96 -1.96 -15.71
CA LYS A 182 11.18 -3.41 -15.52
C LYS A 182 9.99 -4.09 -14.83
N SER A 183 9.38 -3.42 -13.84
CA SER A 183 8.20 -3.96 -13.15
C SER A 183 6.96 -3.99 -14.04
N LEU A 184 6.80 -3.03 -14.97
CA LEU A 184 5.74 -3.09 -15.98
C LEU A 184 5.81 -4.38 -16.81
N ASN A 185 6.99 -4.73 -17.32
CA ASN A 185 7.18 -5.98 -18.06
C ASN A 185 6.84 -7.20 -17.20
N TRP A 186 7.28 -7.20 -15.94
CA TRP A 186 6.97 -8.27 -15.00
C TRP A 186 5.46 -8.40 -14.73
N ILE A 187 4.75 -7.28 -14.52
CA ILE A 187 3.30 -7.27 -14.31
C ILE A 187 2.59 -7.89 -15.52
N LEU A 188 2.93 -7.46 -16.74
CA LEU A 188 2.30 -7.97 -17.96
C LEU A 188 2.56 -9.47 -18.16
N CYS A 189 3.74 -9.98 -17.77
CA CYS A 189 4.03 -11.42 -17.78
C CYS A 189 3.16 -12.24 -16.79
N ASN A 190 2.50 -11.61 -15.82
CA ASN A 190 1.61 -12.27 -14.88
C ASN A 190 0.14 -12.30 -15.35
N GLN A 191 -0.17 -11.77 -16.53
CA GLN A 191 -1.50 -11.93 -17.14
C GLN A 191 -1.66 -13.35 -17.69
N VAL A 192 -2.84 -13.94 -17.49
CA VAL A 192 -3.16 -15.30 -17.96
C VAL A 192 -4.29 -15.27 -19.00
N ASP A 193 -4.56 -16.43 -19.62
CA ASP A 193 -5.47 -16.55 -20.77
C ASP A 193 -6.92 -16.10 -20.49
N ASP A 194 -7.35 -16.11 -19.23
CA ASP A 194 -8.67 -15.60 -18.81
C ASP A 194 -8.76 -14.06 -18.78
N GLY A 195 -7.65 -13.36 -19.08
CA GLY A 195 -7.51 -11.92 -19.07
C GLY A 195 -7.18 -11.32 -17.71
N GLY A 196 -7.32 -12.10 -16.63
CA GLY A 196 -6.94 -11.74 -15.27
C GLY A 196 -5.45 -11.92 -15.01
N PHE A 197 -5.05 -11.66 -13.77
CA PHE A 197 -3.67 -11.81 -13.32
C PHE A 197 -3.55 -12.75 -12.14
N VAL A 198 -2.42 -13.46 -12.07
CA VAL A 198 -2.08 -14.33 -10.94
C VAL A 198 -1.59 -13.54 -9.73
N PHE A 199 -1.76 -14.12 -8.54
CA PHE A 199 -1.13 -13.58 -7.33
C PHE A 199 0.40 -13.74 -7.38
N ARG A 200 0.85 -14.97 -7.59
CA ARG A 200 2.23 -15.35 -7.89
C ARG A 200 2.19 -16.36 -9.04
N LEU A 201 3.09 -16.23 -10.00
CA LEU A 201 3.18 -17.16 -11.13
C LEU A 201 3.48 -18.59 -10.66
N TYR A 202 2.78 -19.57 -11.22
CA TYR A 202 2.86 -21.00 -10.90
C TYR A 202 2.40 -21.44 -9.50
N GLU A 203 1.77 -20.55 -8.72
CA GLU A 203 1.31 -20.87 -7.37
C GLU A 203 -0.22 -20.81 -7.23
N ARG A 204 -0.76 -21.63 -6.33
CA ARG A 204 -2.14 -21.49 -5.86
C ARG A 204 -2.24 -20.30 -4.94
N PHE A 205 -3.40 -19.66 -4.93
CA PHE A 205 -3.67 -18.55 -4.02
C PHE A 205 -5.02 -18.73 -3.33
N THR A 206 -5.10 -18.31 -2.06
CA THR A 206 -6.35 -18.22 -1.29
C THR A 206 -6.29 -16.97 -0.43
N TYR A 207 -7.28 -16.08 -0.55
CA TYR A 207 -7.36 -14.86 0.24
C TYR A 207 -8.51 -14.92 1.25
N GLY A 208 -8.19 -15.21 2.51
CA GLY A 208 -9.14 -15.19 3.64
C GLY A 208 -10.20 -16.28 3.65
N HIS A 209 -10.71 -16.72 2.49
CA HIS A 209 -11.76 -17.73 2.36
C HIS A 209 -11.52 -18.65 1.15
N SER A 210 -11.95 -19.91 1.24
CA SER A 210 -11.74 -20.92 0.18
C SER A 210 -12.41 -20.58 -1.15
N GLN A 211 -13.48 -19.79 -1.13
CA GLN A 211 -14.14 -19.28 -2.35
C GLN A 211 -13.40 -18.10 -3.00
N MET A 212 -12.41 -17.53 -2.32
CA MET A 212 -11.51 -16.51 -2.85
C MET A 212 -10.16 -17.15 -3.16
N SER A 213 -10.19 -18.23 -3.94
CA SER A 213 -9.00 -18.98 -4.32
C SER A 213 -8.84 -19.07 -5.84
N SER A 214 -7.61 -19.31 -6.28
CA SER A 214 -7.28 -19.61 -7.67
C SER A 214 -6.24 -20.73 -7.76
N LYS A 215 -6.30 -21.50 -8.85
CA LYS A 215 -5.30 -22.53 -9.20
C LYS A 215 -4.00 -21.87 -9.67
N PRO A 216 -2.92 -22.66 -9.83
CA PRO A 216 -1.72 -22.15 -10.50
C PRO A 216 -2.08 -21.63 -11.89
N ASN A 217 -1.59 -20.43 -12.22
CA ASN A 217 -1.82 -19.77 -13.51
C ASN A 217 -3.30 -19.50 -13.82
N GLU A 218 -4.12 -19.27 -12.79
CA GLU A 218 -5.50 -18.81 -12.91
C GLU A 218 -5.64 -17.41 -12.29
N GLY A 219 -6.35 -16.52 -12.97
CA GLY A 219 -6.57 -15.16 -12.50
C GLY A 219 -7.38 -15.14 -11.22
N SER A 220 -7.11 -14.17 -10.34
CA SER A 220 -7.96 -13.90 -9.17
C SER A 220 -8.40 -12.44 -9.14
N MET A 221 -9.57 -12.14 -8.56
CA MET A 221 -10.08 -10.77 -8.49
C MET A 221 -9.11 -9.82 -7.77
N LEU A 222 -8.53 -10.26 -6.64
CA LEU A 222 -7.61 -9.45 -5.86
C LEU A 222 -6.33 -9.16 -6.65
N SER A 223 -5.74 -10.20 -7.24
CA SER A 223 -4.49 -10.07 -8.00
C SER A 223 -4.69 -9.24 -9.26
N THR A 224 -5.79 -9.47 -9.97
CA THR A 224 -6.18 -8.69 -11.16
C THR A 224 -6.34 -7.23 -10.79
N TRP A 225 -7.04 -6.92 -9.69
CA TRP A 225 -7.20 -5.55 -9.25
C TRP A 225 -5.87 -4.87 -8.93
N PHE A 226 -4.98 -5.48 -8.14
CA PHE A 226 -3.68 -4.90 -7.81
C PHE A 226 -2.76 -4.72 -9.02
N ARG A 227 -2.76 -5.67 -9.95
CA ARG A 227 -1.95 -5.62 -11.17
C ARG A 227 -2.44 -4.56 -12.13
N VAL A 228 -3.76 -4.44 -12.32
CA VAL A 228 -4.37 -3.38 -13.12
C VAL A 228 -4.13 -2.01 -12.49
N LEU A 229 -4.23 -1.91 -11.16
CA LEU A 229 -3.93 -0.67 -10.44
C LEU A 229 -2.45 -0.27 -10.62
N SER A 230 -1.53 -1.24 -10.56
CA SER A 230 -0.11 -1.01 -10.82
C SER A 230 0.12 -0.47 -12.24
N ILE A 231 -0.54 -1.05 -13.25
CA ILE A 231 -0.49 -0.56 -14.63
C ILE A 231 -1.02 0.87 -14.71
N ALA A 232 -2.17 1.18 -14.10
CA ALA A 232 -2.74 2.53 -14.12
C ALA A 232 -1.79 3.58 -13.51
N TYR A 233 -1.11 3.24 -12.41
CA TYR A 233 -0.12 4.13 -11.80
C TYR A 233 1.13 4.28 -12.66
N LEU A 234 1.63 3.18 -13.24
CA LEU A 234 2.79 3.21 -14.14
C LEU A 234 2.49 4.03 -15.39
N ASP A 235 1.34 3.84 -16.01
CA ASP A 235 0.91 4.59 -17.19
C ASP A 235 0.82 6.08 -16.90
N LYS A 236 0.22 6.45 -15.77
CA LYS A 236 0.19 7.85 -15.31
C LYS A 236 1.59 8.40 -15.05
N HIS A 237 2.49 7.63 -14.43
CA HIS A 237 3.86 8.04 -14.12
C HIS A 237 4.70 8.28 -15.38
N PHE A 238 4.52 7.43 -16.40
CA PHE A 238 5.23 7.55 -17.68
C PHE A 238 4.51 8.42 -18.70
N GLU A 239 3.38 9.03 -18.33
CA GLU A 239 2.54 9.85 -19.21
C GLU A 239 2.15 9.09 -20.51
N THR A 240 1.93 7.78 -20.41
CA THR A 240 1.50 6.97 -21.55
C THR A 240 0.02 7.20 -21.84
N PRO A 241 -0.43 7.13 -23.11
CA PRO A 241 -1.84 7.23 -23.42
C PRO A 241 -2.64 6.08 -22.77
N HIS A 242 -3.58 6.42 -21.89
CA HIS A 242 -4.41 5.44 -21.19
C HIS A 242 -5.85 5.94 -21.00
N ASN A 243 -6.76 5.01 -20.71
CA ASN A 243 -8.17 5.32 -20.38
C ASN A 243 -8.48 5.14 -18.89
N PHE A 244 -7.47 4.90 -18.04
CA PHE A 244 -7.67 4.84 -16.60
C PHE A 244 -8.13 6.19 -16.05
N VAL A 245 -9.19 6.15 -15.25
CA VAL A 245 -9.60 7.24 -14.37
C VAL A 245 -9.12 6.84 -12.99
N ILE A 246 -8.35 7.72 -12.33
CA ILE A 246 -7.87 7.52 -10.96
C ILE A 246 -8.55 8.55 -10.08
N ASN A 247 -9.60 8.12 -9.38
CA ASN A 247 -10.35 8.95 -8.46
C ASN A 247 -9.67 9.01 -7.09
N ARG A 248 -9.68 10.21 -6.52
CA ARG A 248 -9.18 10.44 -5.16
C ARG A 248 -10.12 9.77 -4.16
N CYS A 249 -9.63 8.74 -3.47
CA CYS A 249 -10.32 8.00 -2.41
C CYS A 249 -9.31 7.68 -1.29
N PRO A 250 -9.70 7.69 0.00
CA PRO A 250 -8.83 7.22 1.07
C PRO A 250 -8.35 5.79 0.82
N GLY A 251 -7.06 5.54 1.11
CA GLY A 251 -6.40 4.26 0.86
C GLY A 251 -6.00 4.09 -0.60
N TYR A 252 -6.58 3.09 -1.26
CA TYR A 252 -6.30 2.83 -2.67
C TYR A 252 -7.13 3.77 -3.56
N GLU A 253 -6.44 4.57 -4.38
CA GLU A 253 -7.06 5.36 -5.44
C GLU A 253 -7.48 4.41 -6.58
N PHE A 254 -8.68 4.60 -7.10
CA PHE A 254 -9.15 4.11 -8.39
C PHE A 254 -10.35 4.97 -8.73
#